data_AF-A0A376LGU4-F1
#
_entry.id   AF-A0A376LGU4-F1
#
_cell.length_a   1.000
_cell.length_b   1.000
_cell.length_c   1.000
_cell.angle_alpha   90.00
_cell.angle_beta   90.00
_cell.angle_gamma   90.00
#
_symmetry.space_group_name_H-M   'P 1'
#
loop_
_entity.id
_entity.type
_entity.pdbx_description
1 polymer ?
#
loop_
_entity_poly.entity_id
_entity_poly.type
_entity_poly.pdbx_seq_one_letter_code
_entity_poly.pdbx_strand_id
1 'polypeptide(L)'
;MTGARVNEIAQLLLSDVLADDGVYYLNLESDNESGKKLKNANARRKIPLHSKLISLGFIDYVNALKDAGYTRLFPELKPHKTKGYGRPVSAWFNESLLAGRLKLERNRSKSFHSFRHSVSTLLKEKGVSSELRAQLLGHVRGETETEVRYSKDLKPIHMIEVVEKIDFSLPDIAEFNIPDGLDAVRDALRRKRGKQTG
;
A
#
# COMPACT_ATOMS: atom_id res chain seq x y z
N MET A 1 1.45 -1.54 9.06
CA MET A 1 1.53 -0.60 7.89
C MET A 1 2.68 -1.03 6.97
N THR A 2 2.55 -0.96 5.64
CA THR A 2 3.49 -1.61 4.68
C THR A 2 4.71 -0.77 4.26
N GLY A 3 4.72 0.55 4.51
CA GLY A 3 5.81 1.45 4.05
C GLY A 3 5.86 1.70 2.53
N ALA A 4 4.89 1.19 1.78
CA ALA A 4 4.81 1.34 0.33
C ALA A 4 4.45 2.77 -0.10
N ARG A 5 4.80 3.14 -1.35
CA ARG A 5 4.43 4.44 -1.90
C ARG A 5 2.94 4.46 -2.20
N VAL A 6 2.30 5.64 -2.07
CA VAL A 6 0.86 5.80 -2.30
C VAL A 6 0.41 5.29 -3.67
N ASN A 7 1.17 5.57 -4.75
CA ASN A 7 0.80 5.11 -6.08
C ASN A 7 0.94 3.59 -6.23
N GLU A 8 1.87 2.96 -5.52
CA GLU A 8 2.05 1.50 -5.54
C GLU A 8 0.82 0.81 -4.94
N ILE A 9 0.36 1.29 -3.78
CA ILE A 9 -0.86 0.78 -3.14
C ILE A 9 -2.10 1.10 -3.98
N ALA A 10 -2.23 2.34 -4.45
CA ALA A 10 -3.42 2.80 -5.15
C ALA A 10 -3.66 2.10 -6.51
N GLN A 11 -2.64 1.50 -7.10
CA GLN A 11 -2.75 0.79 -8.38
C GLN A 11 -2.82 -0.75 -8.24
N LEU A 12 -2.85 -1.28 -7.00
CA LEU A 12 -2.87 -2.71 -6.74
C LEU A 12 -4.04 -3.42 -7.41
N LEU A 13 -3.74 -4.57 -7.98
CA LEU A 13 -4.72 -5.56 -8.39
C LEU A 13 -4.98 -6.55 -7.25
N LEU A 14 -6.14 -7.19 -7.29
CA LEU A 14 -6.43 -8.29 -6.37
C LEU A 14 -5.50 -9.48 -6.60
N SER A 15 -4.96 -9.62 -7.82
CA SER A 15 -3.93 -10.63 -8.17
C SER A 15 -2.55 -10.33 -7.57
N ASP A 16 -2.33 -9.13 -7.02
CA ASP A 16 -1.07 -8.79 -6.35
C ASP A 16 -1.05 -9.23 -4.88
N VAL A 17 -2.20 -9.62 -4.33
CA VAL A 17 -2.31 -10.15 -2.98
C VAL A 17 -2.15 -11.66 -3.06
N LEU A 18 -0.96 -12.13 -2.71
CA LEU A 18 -0.53 -13.52 -2.84
C LEU A 18 -0.18 -14.10 -1.47
N ALA A 19 -0.09 -15.42 -1.41
CA ALA A 19 0.41 -16.15 -0.25
C ALA A 19 1.47 -17.14 -0.73
N ASP A 20 2.59 -17.20 0.00
CA ASP A 20 3.68 -18.15 -0.22
C ASP A 20 4.34 -18.45 1.12
N ASP A 21 4.81 -19.68 1.32
CA ASP A 21 5.44 -20.13 2.58
C ASP A 21 4.61 -19.75 3.84
N GLY A 22 3.27 -19.78 3.75
CA GLY A 22 2.35 -19.45 4.84
C GLY A 22 2.20 -17.95 5.14
N VAL A 23 2.81 -17.07 4.34
CA VAL A 23 2.81 -15.61 4.55
C VAL A 23 2.07 -14.92 3.40
N TYR A 24 1.08 -14.10 3.75
CA TYR A 24 0.47 -13.19 2.79
C TYR A 24 1.40 -12.01 2.49
N TYR A 25 1.47 -11.61 1.22
CA TYR A 25 2.27 -10.48 0.79
C TYR A 25 1.65 -9.73 -0.39
N LEU A 26 2.05 -8.46 -0.55
CA LEU A 26 1.79 -7.65 -1.73
C LEU A 26 2.95 -7.81 -2.71
N ASN A 27 2.65 -8.28 -3.91
CA ASN A 27 3.61 -8.35 -5.00
C ASN A 27 3.63 -7.01 -5.75
N LEU A 28 4.61 -6.17 -5.46
CA LEU A 28 4.78 -4.89 -6.15
C LEU A 28 5.67 -5.07 -7.36
N GLU A 29 5.14 -5.66 -8.42
CA GLU A 29 5.83 -5.79 -9.70
C GLU A 29 5.18 -4.90 -10.77
N SER A 30 6.00 -4.31 -11.65
CA SER A 30 5.46 -3.69 -12.87
C SER A 30 5.23 -4.80 -13.87
N ASP A 31 3.97 -4.99 -14.19
CA ASP A 31 3.55 -5.69 -15.38
C ASP A 31 3.07 -4.64 -16.40
N ASN A 32 3.75 -4.59 -17.54
CA ASN A 32 3.46 -3.68 -18.64
C ASN A 32 2.07 -3.94 -19.23
N GLU A 33 1.55 -5.17 -19.12
CA GLU A 33 0.23 -5.57 -19.65
C GLU A 33 -0.90 -5.07 -18.74
N SER A 34 -0.67 -5.03 -17.43
CA SER A 34 -1.64 -4.60 -16.41
C SER A 34 -1.80 -3.07 -16.25
N GLY A 35 -0.99 -2.29 -16.97
CA GLY A 35 -0.96 -0.82 -16.90
C GLY A 35 -0.35 -0.26 -15.61
N LYS A 36 0.35 -1.07 -14.81
CA LYS A 36 1.04 -0.62 -13.58
C LYS A 36 2.33 0.10 -13.93
N LYS A 37 2.52 1.29 -13.36
CA LYS A 37 3.77 2.04 -13.52
C LYS A 37 4.54 2.02 -12.22
N LEU A 38 5.70 1.37 -12.23
CA LEU A 38 6.71 1.50 -11.20
C LEU A 38 7.64 2.67 -11.53
N LYS A 39 8.15 3.34 -10.49
CA LYS A 39 8.99 4.54 -10.65
C LYS A 39 10.41 4.19 -11.16
N ASN A 40 10.92 3.01 -10.82
CA ASN A 40 12.27 2.52 -11.14
C ASN A 40 12.38 1.00 -10.88
N ALA A 41 13.45 0.35 -11.37
CA ALA A 41 13.68 -1.09 -11.20
C ALA A 41 13.65 -1.55 -9.72
N ASN A 42 14.18 -0.72 -8.82
CA ASN A 42 14.21 -0.96 -7.37
C ASN A 42 12.85 -0.87 -6.68
N ALA A 43 11.78 -0.57 -7.42
CA ALA A 43 10.43 -0.61 -6.88
C ALA A 43 9.83 -2.03 -6.89
N ARG A 44 10.41 -2.96 -7.68
CA ARG A 44 10.04 -4.38 -7.67
C ARG A 44 10.37 -4.99 -6.31
N ARG A 45 9.38 -5.50 -5.60
CA ARG A 45 9.56 -6.18 -4.30
C ARG A 45 8.29 -6.89 -3.85
N LYS A 46 8.47 -7.85 -2.94
CA LYS A 46 7.38 -8.46 -2.19
C LYS A 46 7.32 -7.86 -0.78
N ILE A 47 6.15 -7.40 -0.36
CA ILE A 47 5.95 -6.83 0.99
C ILE A 47 5.04 -7.74 1.79
N PRO A 48 5.53 -8.43 2.83
CA PRO A 48 4.68 -9.20 3.73
C PRO A 48 3.57 -8.34 4.34
N LEU A 49 2.40 -8.93 4.55
CA LEU A 49 1.32 -8.30 5.28
C LEU A 49 1.53 -8.49 6.78
N HIS A 50 1.34 -7.40 7.52
CA HIS A 50 1.37 -7.44 8.97
C HIS A 50 0.14 -8.22 9.48
N SER A 51 0.36 -9.07 10.47
CA SER A 51 -0.66 -9.81 11.23
C SER A 51 -1.88 -8.97 11.60
N LYS A 52 -1.68 -7.75 12.13
CA LYS A 52 -2.77 -6.82 12.49
C LYS A 52 -3.64 -6.42 11.29
N LEU A 53 -3.07 -6.31 10.09
CA LEU A 53 -3.87 -6.00 8.89
C LEU A 53 -4.72 -7.21 8.48
N ILE A 54 -4.15 -8.42 8.61
CA ILE A 54 -4.87 -9.67 8.36
C ILE A 54 -6.01 -9.82 9.37
N SER A 55 -5.75 -9.62 10.66
CA SER A 55 -6.75 -9.74 11.73
C SER A 55 -7.88 -8.72 11.62
N LEU A 56 -7.66 -7.59 10.94
CA LEU A 56 -8.69 -6.59 10.69
C LEU A 56 -9.59 -6.95 9.50
N GLY A 57 -9.42 -8.11 8.87
CA GLY A 57 -10.27 -8.59 7.77
C GLY A 57 -9.80 -8.19 6.37
N PHE A 58 -8.54 -7.79 6.19
CA PHE A 58 -8.05 -7.36 4.87
C PHE A 58 -8.11 -8.47 3.81
N ILE A 59 -7.76 -9.70 4.18
CA ILE A 59 -7.80 -10.85 3.25
C ILE A 59 -9.24 -11.18 2.87
N ASP A 60 -10.16 -11.14 3.84
CA ASP A 60 -11.58 -11.38 3.61
C ASP A 60 -12.19 -10.32 2.70
N TYR A 61 -11.82 -9.05 2.89
CA TYR A 61 -12.21 -7.97 1.99
C TYR A 61 -11.68 -8.18 0.55
N VAL A 62 -10.42 -8.61 0.40
CA VAL A 62 -9.84 -8.94 -0.91
C VAL A 62 -10.63 -10.05 -1.61
N ASN A 63 -11.01 -11.10 -0.87
CA ASN A 63 -11.81 -12.20 -1.42
C ASN A 63 -13.21 -11.72 -1.80
N ALA A 64 -13.87 -10.94 -0.94
CA ALA A 64 -15.19 -10.39 -1.23
C ALA A 64 -15.20 -9.49 -2.48
N LEU A 65 -14.12 -8.73 -2.74
CA LEU A 65 -13.96 -7.98 -3.97
C LEU A 65 -13.81 -8.88 -5.21
N LYS A 66 -13.08 -10.00 -5.09
CA LYS A 66 -12.94 -11.00 -6.17
C LYS A 66 -14.29 -11.62 -6.50
N ASP A 67 -15.04 -12.02 -5.47
CA ASP A 67 -16.37 -12.63 -5.62
C ASP A 67 -17.38 -11.65 -6.24
N ALA A 68 -17.24 -10.36 -5.95
CA ALA A 68 -18.01 -9.29 -6.58
C ALA A 68 -17.57 -8.95 -8.01
N GLY A 69 -16.56 -9.64 -8.56
CA GLY A 69 -16.09 -9.49 -9.94
C GLY A 69 -15.17 -8.29 -10.17
N TYR A 70 -14.61 -7.68 -9.11
CA TYR A 70 -13.64 -6.61 -9.25
C TYR A 70 -12.24 -7.15 -9.54
N THR A 71 -11.40 -6.32 -10.17
CA THR A 71 -10.00 -6.67 -10.50
C THR A 71 -8.98 -5.86 -9.71
N ARG A 72 -9.36 -4.66 -9.26
CA ARG A 72 -8.51 -3.73 -8.49
C ARG A 72 -8.86 -3.78 -7.02
N LEU A 73 -7.86 -3.53 -6.17
CA LEU A 73 -8.07 -3.40 -4.71
C LEU A 73 -8.92 -2.16 -4.37
N PHE A 74 -8.85 -1.13 -5.21
CA PHE A 74 -9.64 0.09 -5.11
C PHE A 74 -10.39 0.34 -6.42
N PRO A 75 -11.49 -0.40 -6.69
CA PRO A 75 -12.20 -0.37 -7.98
C PRO A 75 -12.70 1.02 -8.38
N GLU A 76 -13.01 1.85 -7.39
CA GLU A 76 -13.55 3.18 -7.56
C GLU A 76 -12.48 4.22 -7.96
N LEU A 77 -11.19 3.96 -7.76
CA LEU A 77 -10.14 4.92 -8.09
C LEU A 77 -9.97 5.05 -9.61
N LYS A 78 -9.99 6.29 -10.11
CA LYS A 78 -9.66 6.63 -11.50
C LYS A 78 -8.27 7.28 -11.54
N PRO A 79 -7.36 6.86 -12.42
CA PRO A 79 -6.03 7.44 -12.47
C PRO A 79 -6.08 8.89 -12.97
N HIS A 80 -5.22 9.75 -12.42
CA HIS A 80 -4.96 11.05 -13.02
C HIS A 80 -4.17 10.86 -14.32
N LYS A 81 -4.59 11.54 -15.40
CA LYS A 81 -4.03 11.39 -16.77
C LYS A 81 -2.50 11.29 -16.80
N THR A 82 -1.81 12.15 -16.05
CA THR A 82 -0.34 12.25 -16.04
C THR A 82 0.33 11.77 -14.75
N LYS A 83 -0.43 11.58 -13.66
CA LYS A 83 0.12 11.35 -12.30
C LYS A 83 -0.31 10.02 -11.69
N GLY A 84 -1.06 9.20 -12.42
CA GLY A 84 -1.48 7.86 -11.98
C GLY A 84 -2.51 7.88 -10.85
N TYR A 85 -2.65 6.75 -10.18
CA TYR A 85 -3.63 6.51 -9.11
C TYR A 85 -3.29 7.22 -7.79
N GLY A 86 -2.01 7.51 -7.55
CA GLY A 86 -1.56 8.13 -6.29
C GLY A 86 -2.02 9.57 -6.10
N ARG A 87 -2.26 10.32 -7.18
CA ARG A 87 -2.68 11.73 -7.09
C ARG A 87 -4.09 11.90 -6.50
N PRO A 88 -5.13 11.21 -6.99
CA PRO A 88 -6.46 11.22 -6.37
C PRO A 88 -6.44 10.84 -4.89
N VAL A 89 -5.70 9.78 -4.52
CA VAL A 89 -5.61 9.32 -3.13
C VAL A 89 -4.95 10.38 -2.24
N SER A 90 -3.86 10.98 -2.72
CA SER A 90 -3.17 12.04 -1.97
C SER A 90 -4.03 13.29 -1.79
N ALA A 91 -4.82 13.66 -2.81
CA ALA A 91 -5.76 14.78 -2.73
C ALA A 91 -6.86 14.49 -1.70
N TRP A 92 -7.53 13.34 -1.80
CA TRP A 92 -8.55 12.91 -0.83
C TRP A 92 -8.00 12.86 0.60
N PHE A 93 -6.81 12.30 0.81
CA PHE A 93 -6.20 12.23 2.14
C PHE A 93 -5.96 13.62 2.74
N ASN A 94 -5.42 14.55 1.96
CA ASN A 94 -5.13 15.89 2.44
C ASN A 94 -6.40 16.74 2.64
N GLU A 95 -7.35 16.65 1.72
CA GLU A 95 -8.53 17.52 1.70
C GLU A 95 -9.66 16.97 2.57
N SER A 96 -10.01 15.70 2.40
CA SER A 96 -11.13 15.09 3.11
C SER A 96 -10.76 14.62 4.51
N LEU A 97 -9.62 13.94 4.66
CA LEU A 97 -9.24 13.35 5.96
C LEU A 97 -8.52 14.36 6.86
N LEU A 98 -7.37 14.89 6.44
CA LEU A 98 -6.58 15.81 7.28
C LEU A 98 -7.33 17.10 7.58
N ALA A 99 -7.71 17.84 6.54
CA ALA A 99 -8.37 19.13 6.71
C ALA A 99 -9.85 18.97 7.14
N GLY A 100 -10.61 18.10 6.46
CA GLY A 100 -12.04 17.94 6.70
C GLY A 100 -12.38 17.27 8.03
N ARG A 101 -11.90 16.03 8.24
CA ARG A 101 -12.29 15.21 9.40
C ARG A 101 -11.43 15.47 10.64
N LEU A 102 -10.11 15.53 10.46
CA LEU A 102 -9.16 15.65 11.57
C LEU A 102 -8.87 17.10 11.95
N LYS A 103 -9.31 18.07 11.12
CA LYS A 103 -9.08 19.51 11.32
C LYS A 103 -7.60 19.86 11.56
N LEU A 104 -6.71 19.08 10.97
CA LEU A 104 -5.26 19.30 11.06
C LEU A 104 -4.85 20.32 10.00
N GLU A 105 -4.08 21.32 10.40
CA GLU A 105 -3.55 22.31 9.47
C GLU A 105 -2.65 21.66 8.42
N ARG A 106 -2.78 22.13 7.19
CA ARG A 106 -2.08 21.58 6.04
C ARG A 106 -0.63 22.05 6.03
N ASN A 107 0.22 21.45 6.86
CA ASN A 107 1.66 21.65 6.78
C ASN A 107 2.28 20.64 5.78
N ARG A 108 3.37 21.03 5.11
CA ARG A 108 4.08 20.15 4.16
C ARG A 108 4.68 18.90 4.84
N SER A 109 4.74 18.87 6.17
CA SER A 109 5.32 17.77 6.95
C SER A 109 4.36 16.61 7.23
N LYS A 110 3.04 16.80 7.06
CA LYS A 110 2.03 15.74 7.22
C LYS A 110 1.33 15.47 5.89
N SER A 111 1.80 14.45 5.19
CA SER A 111 1.22 13.92 3.95
C SER A 111 1.21 12.40 4.00
N PHE A 112 0.62 11.74 3.00
CA PHE A 112 0.70 10.28 2.88
C PHE A 112 2.15 9.75 2.88
N HIS A 113 3.11 10.55 2.40
CA HIS A 113 4.53 10.19 2.42
C HIS A 113 5.12 10.18 3.84
N SER A 114 4.52 10.90 4.78
CA SER A 114 4.97 10.94 6.17
C SER A 114 4.85 9.58 6.84
N PHE A 115 3.85 8.76 6.50
CA PHE A 115 3.74 7.37 7.01
C PHE A 115 4.94 6.52 6.62
N ARG A 116 5.41 6.64 5.37
CA ARG A 116 6.60 5.92 4.90
C ARG A 116 7.85 6.35 5.67
N HIS A 117 8.01 7.65 5.94
CA HIS A 117 9.10 8.13 6.78
C HIS A 117 8.99 7.60 8.21
N SER A 118 7.79 7.62 8.80
CA SER A 118 7.55 7.06 10.14
C SER A 118 7.92 5.57 10.21
N VAL A 119 7.55 4.76 9.21
CA VAL A 119 7.97 3.35 9.13
C VAL A 119 9.49 3.24 9.05
N SER A 120 10.16 4.05 8.22
CA SER A 120 11.62 4.03 8.10
C SER A 120 12.32 4.40 9.41
N THR A 121 11.83 5.43 10.11
CA THR A 121 12.38 5.90 11.38
C THR A 121 12.15 4.86 12.48
N LEU A 122 10.93 4.33 12.61
CA LEU A 122 10.59 3.31 13.59
C LEU A 122 11.47 2.06 13.45
N LEU A 123 11.64 1.56 12.23
CA LEU A 123 12.49 0.40 11.99
C LEU A 123 13.97 0.69 12.28
N LYS A 124 14.42 1.93 12.08
CA LYS A 124 15.76 2.35 12.47
C LYS A 124 15.94 2.36 13.99
N GLU A 125 14.97 2.89 14.72
CA GLU A 125 14.95 2.90 16.19
C GLU A 125 14.91 1.47 16.76
N LYS A 126 14.21 0.55 16.08
CA LYS A 126 14.17 -0.88 16.42
C LYS A 126 15.40 -1.68 15.95
N GLY A 127 16.48 -1.01 15.52
CA GLY A 127 17.75 -1.65 15.16
C GLY A 127 17.73 -2.51 13.89
N VAL A 128 16.71 -2.38 13.03
CA VAL A 128 16.65 -3.12 11.77
C VAL A 128 17.73 -2.58 10.82
N SER A 129 18.48 -3.47 10.16
CA SER A 129 19.58 -3.10 9.28
C SER A 129 19.14 -2.18 8.13
N SER A 130 20.06 -1.36 7.61
CA SER A 130 19.81 -0.50 6.45
C SER A 130 19.35 -1.29 5.23
N GLU A 131 19.92 -2.47 5.03
CA GLU A 131 19.59 -3.39 3.93
C GLU A 131 18.13 -3.86 3.99
N LEU A 132 17.68 -4.40 5.12
CA LEU A 132 16.30 -4.87 5.30
C LEU A 132 15.28 -3.73 5.15
N ARG A 133 15.61 -2.55 5.71
CA ARG A 133 14.76 -1.35 5.52
C ARG A 133 14.74 -0.92 4.06
N ALA A 134 15.87 -0.95 3.36
CA ALA A 134 15.97 -0.59 1.95
C ALA A 134 15.16 -1.56 1.08
N GLN A 135 15.17 -2.87 1.40
CA GLN A 135 14.32 -3.87 0.77
C GLN A 135 12.84 -3.56 0.97
N LEU A 136 12.38 -3.42 2.22
CA LEU A 136 10.97 -3.18 2.52
C LEU A 136 10.45 -1.91 1.84
N LEU A 137 11.25 -0.83 1.91
CA LEU A 137 10.87 0.46 1.37
C LEU A 137 11.08 0.55 -0.15
N GLY A 138 11.90 -0.31 -0.78
CA GLY A 138 12.25 -0.15 -2.19
C GLY A 138 13.16 1.06 -2.43
N HIS A 139 14.21 1.17 -1.61
CA HIS A 139 15.37 2.04 -1.83
C HIS A 139 16.48 1.26 -2.56
N VAL A 140 17.45 1.99 -3.13
CA VAL A 140 18.68 1.38 -3.67
C VAL A 140 19.38 0.61 -2.54
N ARG A 141 19.87 -0.60 -2.83
CA ARG A 141 20.59 -1.45 -1.87
C ARG A 141 22.04 -1.58 -2.30
N GLY A 142 22.98 -1.31 -1.40
CA GLY A 142 24.40 -1.28 -1.72
C GLY A 142 24.89 0.09 -2.18
N GLU A 143 26.19 0.30 -2.04
CA GLU A 143 26.87 1.54 -2.42
C GLU A 143 27.50 1.43 -3.83
N THR A 144 27.72 0.20 -4.30
CA THR A 144 28.33 -0.10 -5.60
C THR A 144 27.33 -0.77 -6.56
N GLU A 145 27.52 -0.59 -7.88
CA GLU A 145 26.67 -1.24 -8.89
C GLU A 145 26.63 -2.77 -8.74
N THR A 146 27.71 -3.38 -8.25
CA THR A 146 27.82 -4.83 -8.04
C THR A 146 26.93 -5.29 -6.89
N GLU A 147 26.95 -4.63 -5.74
CA GLU A 147 26.07 -4.96 -4.59
C GLU A 147 24.59 -4.75 -4.93
N VAL A 148 24.27 -3.71 -5.71
CA VAL A 148 22.92 -3.45 -6.21
C VAL A 148 22.43 -4.58 -7.13
N ARG A 149 23.32 -5.18 -7.93
CA ARG A 149 22.97 -6.29 -8.86
C ARG A 149 22.90 -7.66 -8.18
N TYR A 150 23.69 -7.90 -7.14
CA TYR A 150 23.81 -9.22 -6.49
C TYR A 150 22.99 -9.40 -5.21
N SER A 151 22.44 -8.33 -4.62
CA SER A 151 21.54 -8.42 -3.45
C SER A 151 20.19 -9.01 -3.86
N LYS A 152 20.08 -10.34 -3.80
CA LYS A 152 18.79 -11.03 -3.99
C LYS A 152 17.83 -10.64 -2.87
N ASP A 153 16.61 -10.27 -3.26
CA ASP A 153 15.52 -10.02 -2.31
C ASP A 153 15.31 -11.22 -1.40
N LEU A 154 15.29 -10.97 -0.10
CA LEU A 154 14.81 -11.97 0.85
C LEU A 154 13.35 -12.31 0.55
N LYS A 155 13.01 -13.59 0.72
CA LYS A 155 11.62 -14.06 0.61
C LYS A 155 10.71 -13.38 1.64
N PRO A 156 9.39 -13.29 1.38
CA PRO A 156 8.43 -12.73 2.33
C PRO A 156 8.52 -13.33 3.75
N ILE A 157 8.74 -14.64 3.85
CA ILE A 157 8.90 -15.35 5.13
C ILE A 157 10.06 -14.83 5.98
N HIS A 158 11.14 -14.32 5.38
CA HIS A 158 12.27 -13.72 6.12
C HIS A 158 12.07 -12.23 6.39
N MET A 159 11.12 -11.59 5.71
CA MET A 159 10.79 -10.18 5.88
C MET A 159 9.63 -9.96 6.86
N ILE A 160 8.88 -11.01 7.21
CA ILE A 160 7.71 -10.88 8.08
C ILE A 160 8.09 -10.34 9.46
N GLU A 161 9.19 -10.79 10.06
CA GLU A 161 9.69 -10.29 11.35
C GLU A 161 9.99 -8.79 11.32
N VAL A 162 10.46 -8.27 10.18
CA VAL A 162 10.70 -6.84 10.00
C VAL A 162 9.38 -6.08 9.93
N VAL A 163 8.37 -6.64 9.27
CA VAL A 163 7.04 -6.03 9.16
C VAL A 163 6.30 -6.05 10.51
N GLU A 164 6.40 -7.13 11.28
CA GLU A 164 5.80 -7.25 12.62
C GLU A 164 6.43 -6.28 13.63
N LYS A 165 7.68 -5.84 13.40
CA LYS A 165 8.27 -4.74 14.19
C LYS A 165 7.59 -3.39 13.95
N ILE A 166 6.73 -3.24 12.95
CA ILE A 166 6.02 -1.98 12.65
C ILE A 166 4.79 -1.84 13.56
N ASP A 167 5.06 -1.51 14.81
CA ASP A 167 4.06 -1.25 15.83
C ASP A 167 4.10 0.22 16.27
N PHE A 168 2.95 0.89 16.14
CA PHE A 168 2.74 2.28 16.54
C PHE A 168 1.84 2.42 17.78
N SER A 169 1.58 1.30 18.48
CA SER A 169 0.72 1.25 19.68
C SER A 169 -0.65 1.88 19.42
N LEU A 170 -1.29 1.45 18.33
CA LEU A 170 -2.61 1.93 17.94
C LEU A 170 -3.66 1.51 18.98
N PRO A 171 -4.73 2.31 19.19
CA PRO A 171 -5.86 1.88 20.00
C PRO A 171 -6.51 0.64 19.39
N ASP A 172 -7.46 0.03 20.10
CA ASP A 172 -8.26 -1.03 19.54
C ASP A 172 -9.04 -0.54 18.32
N ILE A 173 -8.89 -1.28 17.22
CA ILE A 173 -9.53 -1.01 15.94
C ILE A 173 -10.46 -2.18 15.69
N ALA A 174 -11.74 -1.87 15.46
CA ALA A 174 -12.73 -2.87 15.09
C ALA A 174 -12.38 -3.52 13.74
N GLU A 175 -12.74 -4.79 13.59
CA GLU A 175 -12.64 -5.49 12.31
C GLU A 175 -13.42 -4.77 11.21
N PHE A 176 -12.93 -4.91 9.98
CA PHE A 176 -13.55 -4.26 8.84
C PHE A 176 -14.91 -4.87 8.51
N ASN A 177 -15.96 -4.04 8.48
CA ASN A 177 -17.27 -4.48 8.02
C ASN A 177 -17.27 -4.60 6.49
N ILE A 178 -17.18 -5.84 6.00
CA ILE A 178 -17.07 -6.16 4.57
C ILE A 178 -18.32 -5.70 3.77
N PRO A 179 -19.57 -6.02 4.19
CA PRO A 179 -20.77 -5.50 3.53
C PRO A 179 -20.75 -3.98 3.33
N ASP A 180 -20.47 -3.22 4.39
CA ASP A 180 -20.41 -1.76 4.33
C ASP A 180 -19.32 -1.28 3.36
N GLY A 181 -18.18 -1.96 3.35
CA GLY A 181 -17.08 -1.70 2.42
C GLY A 181 -17.49 -1.87 0.96
N LEU A 182 -18.15 -2.98 0.63
CA LEU A 182 -18.63 -3.24 -0.74
C LEU A 182 -19.69 -2.23 -1.18
N ASP A 183 -20.61 -1.86 -0.28
CA ASP A 183 -21.64 -0.87 -0.58
C ASP A 183 -21.05 0.52 -0.81
N ALA A 184 -20.04 0.91 -0.03
CA ALA A 184 -19.29 2.14 -0.25
C ALA A 184 -18.62 2.17 -1.64
N VAL A 185 -18.02 1.05 -2.09
CA VAL A 185 -17.44 0.93 -3.43
C VAL A 185 -18.51 1.10 -4.51
N ARG A 186 -19.63 0.37 -4.41
CA ARG A 186 -20.75 0.45 -5.37
C ARG A 186 -21.31 1.85 -5.49
N ASP A 187 -21.51 2.51 -4.35
CA ASP A 187 -22.04 3.87 -4.27
C ASP A 187 -21.05 4.90 -4.84
N ALA A 188 -19.75 4.76 -4.56
CA ALA A 188 -18.70 5.59 -5.16
C ALA A 188 -18.66 5.45 -6.70
N LEU A 189 -18.79 4.23 -7.22
CA LEU A 189 -18.88 3.95 -8.66
C LEU A 189 -20.15 4.55 -9.29
N ARG A 190 -21.30 4.46 -8.60
CA ARG A 190 -22.56 5.08 -9.04
C ARG A 190 -22.44 6.60 -9.17
N ARG A 191 -21.92 7.29 -8.15
CA ARG A 191 -21.72 8.75 -8.20
C ARG A 191 -20.80 9.18 -9.34
N LYS A 192 -19.77 8.38 -9.65
CA LYS A 192 -18.81 8.68 -10.73
C LYS A 192 -19.37 8.47 -12.14
N ARG A 193 -20.34 7.56 -12.31
CA ARG A 193 -21.07 7.40 -13.58
C ARG A 193 -21.98 8.60 -13.85
N GLY A 194 -22.74 9.05 -12.84
CA GLY A 194 -23.63 10.21 -12.99
C GLY A 194 -22.92 11.54 -13.29
N LYS A 195 -21.64 11.70 -12.91
CA LYS A 195 -20.83 12.88 -13.25
C LYS A 195 -20.20 12.86 -14.65
N GLN A 196 -20.28 11.76 -15.40
CA GLN A 196 -19.73 11.67 -16.77
C GLN A 196 -20.79 11.90 -17.86
N THR A 197 -22.06 11.99 -17.50
CA THR A 197 -23.21 12.18 -18.40
C THR A 197 -23.77 13.60 -18.37
N GLY A 198 -23.00 14.59 -17.92
CA GLY A 198 -23.40 16.00 -17.84
C GLY A 198 -22.32 16.93 -18.36
#